data_AF-A0A1H1MBM7-F1
#
_entry.id   AF-A0A1H1MBM7-F1
#
_cell.length_a   1.000
_cell.length_b   1.000
_cell.length_c   1.000
_cell.angle_alpha   90.00
_cell.angle_beta   90.00
_cell.angle_gamma   90.00
#
_symmetry.space_group_name_H-M   'P 1'
#
loop_
_entity.id
_entity.type
_entity.pdbx_description
1 polymer ?
#
loop_
_entity_poly.entity_id
_entity_poly.type
_entity_poly.pdbx_seq_one_letter_code
_entity_poly.pdbx_strand_id
1 'polypeptide(L)'
;MIKSSVKNIVIPFSICVLIALALYPNSTLNPESYSTEGLELNYNISEDLAMVAQDKPTQQNLFTPHLGKSFEGFKEALAFKESRGDYFTVNTLGYLGKYQFGSETLKLLGIYTPNQFLYNPELQEKAFIANAERNKWVLRKDIKRFEGKQISGVKITESGILAAAHLAGPGNVKKFLRSYGSHNLSDAYGSSVRYYMQKFSGYDTSMITPDKKARVTL
;
A
#
# COMPACT_ATOMS: atom_id res chain seq x y z
N MET A 1 4.49 -59.01 13.09
CA MET A 1 4.88 -57.82 12.29
C MET A 1 3.92 -56.62 12.38
N ILE A 2 2.64 -56.78 12.77
CA ILE A 2 1.64 -55.69 12.73
C ILE A 2 1.78 -54.66 13.88
N LYS A 3 2.21 -55.07 15.08
CA LYS A 3 2.31 -54.17 16.25
C LYS A 3 3.35 -53.04 16.12
N SER A 4 4.45 -53.25 15.37
CA SER A 4 5.50 -52.22 15.23
C SER A 4 5.13 -51.14 14.20
N SER A 5 4.37 -51.51 13.16
CA SER A 5 3.94 -50.56 12.12
C SER A 5 2.87 -49.58 12.62
N VAL A 6 1.98 -50.00 13.53
CA VAL A 6 0.98 -49.12 14.15
C VAL A 6 1.66 -48.06 15.04
N LYS A 7 2.66 -48.45 15.83
CA LYS A 7 3.40 -47.52 16.71
C LYS A 7 4.17 -46.45 15.91
N ASN A 8 4.70 -46.83 14.74
CA ASN A 8 5.47 -45.92 13.87
C ASN A 8 4.60 -44.91 13.10
N ILE A 9 3.28 -45.10 13.05
CA ILE A 9 2.34 -44.18 12.37
C ILE A 9 1.58 -43.33 13.38
N VAL A 10 1.12 -43.93 14.49
CA VAL A 10 0.28 -43.25 15.47
C VAL A 10 1.06 -42.18 16.24
N ILE A 11 2.33 -42.44 16.58
CA ILE A 11 3.17 -41.49 17.32
C ILE A 11 3.43 -40.19 16.53
N PRO A 12 3.96 -40.22 15.28
CA PRO A 12 4.18 -38.99 14.53
C PRO A 12 2.88 -38.26 14.21
N PHE A 13 1.78 -38.99 13.96
CA PHE A 13 0.48 -38.37 13.74
C PHE A 13 -0.02 -37.62 14.99
N SER A 14 0.11 -38.22 16.17
CA SER A 14 -0.27 -37.58 17.43
C SER A 14 0.59 -36.34 17.72
N ILE A 15 1.88 -36.36 17.40
CA ILE A 15 2.77 -35.20 17.53
C ILE A 15 2.33 -34.08 16.58
N CYS A 16 2.02 -34.39 15.32
CA CYS A 16 1.52 -33.40 14.36
C CYS A 16 0.19 -32.76 14.80
N VAL A 17 -0.73 -33.54 15.38
CA VAL A 17 -1.99 -33.01 15.91
C VAL A 17 -1.76 -32.08 17.10
N LEU A 18 -0.86 -32.43 18.02
CA LEU A 18 -0.50 -31.58 19.16
C LEU A 18 0.15 -30.26 18.71
N ILE A 19 1.03 -30.30 17.70
CA ILE A 19 1.63 -29.10 17.11
C ILE A 19 0.56 -28.22 16.45
N ALA A 20 -0.38 -28.80 15.71
CA ALA A 20 -1.47 -28.04 15.09
C ALA A 20 -2.34 -27.36 16.17
N LEU A 21 -2.70 -28.06 17.25
CA LEU A 21 -3.46 -27.48 18.36
C LEU A 21 -2.71 -26.31 19.04
N ALA A 22 -1.39 -26.39 19.16
CA ALA A 22 -0.58 -25.33 19.75
C ALA A 22 -0.41 -24.10 18.83
N LEU A 23 -0.36 -24.30 17.51
CA LEU A 23 -0.17 -23.23 16.53
C LEU A 23 -1.46 -22.50 16.13
N TYR A 24 -2.62 -23.12 16.37
CA TYR A 24 -3.94 -22.53 16.08
C TYR A 24 -4.78 -22.37 17.36
N PRO A 25 -4.37 -21.53 18.33
CA PRO A 25 -5.22 -21.24 19.46
C PRO A 25 -6.49 -20.53 18.98
N ASN A 26 -7.66 -20.99 19.41
CA ASN A 26 -8.93 -20.27 19.24
C ASN A 26 -8.99 -19.09 20.23
N SER A 27 -8.14 -18.09 20.04
CA SER A 27 -8.21 -16.84 20.79
C SER A 27 -9.19 -15.90 20.08
N THR A 28 -10.49 -16.12 20.31
CA THR A 28 -11.50 -15.11 19.98
C THR A 28 -11.44 -14.03 21.06
N LEU A 29 -11.01 -12.82 20.70
CA LEU A 29 -11.06 -11.67 21.59
C LEU A 29 -12.53 -11.37 21.91
N ASN A 30 -12.88 -11.33 23.20
CA ASN A 30 -14.21 -10.92 23.64
C ASN A 30 -14.22 -9.39 23.88
N PRO A 31 -14.92 -8.59 23.06
CA PRO A 31 -14.97 -7.14 23.25
C PRO A 31 -15.57 -6.74 24.62
N GLU A 32 -16.47 -7.56 25.17
CA GLU A 32 -17.11 -7.34 26.47
C GLU A 32 -16.10 -7.26 27.63
N SER A 33 -15.00 -8.02 27.56
CA SER A 33 -13.96 -7.99 28.60
C SER A 33 -13.14 -6.70 28.64
N TYR A 34 -13.33 -5.81 27.65
CA TYR A 34 -12.69 -4.51 27.56
C TYR A 34 -13.71 -3.37 27.50
N SER A 35 -14.99 -3.67 27.79
CA SER A 35 -16.03 -2.64 27.84
C SER A 35 -15.77 -1.69 29.01
N THR A 36 -15.82 -0.39 28.72
CA THR A 36 -15.80 0.68 29.73
C THR A 36 -17.22 1.18 30.04
N GLU A 37 -18.24 0.48 29.54
CA GLU A 37 -19.65 0.80 29.81
C GLU A 37 -19.94 0.63 31.30
N GLY A 38 -20.46 1.68 31.94
CA GLY A 38 -20.77 1.68 33.37
C GLY A 38 -19.61 2.04 34.31
N LEU A 39 -18.43 2.42 33.80
CA LEU A 39 -17.37 2.98 34.64
C LEU A 39 -17.72 4.41 35.08
N GLU A 40 -18.01 4.61 36.36
CA GLU A 40 -18.09 5.94 36.96
C GLU A 40 -16.67 6.46 37.25
N LEU A 41 -16.19 7.35 36.39
CA LEU A 41 -14.89 8.00 36.56
C LEU A 41 -15.09 9.29 37.37
N ASN A 42 -14.61 9.30 38.61
CA ASN A 42 -14.68 10.47 39.47
C ASN A 42 -13.57 11.47 39.11
N TYR A 43 -13.87 12.41 38.21
CA TYR A 43 -12.97 13.49 37.89
C TYR A 43 -13.22 14.69 38.80
N ASN A 44 -12.16 15.17 39.46
CA ASN A 44 -12.20 16.41 40.24
C ASN A 44 -12.07 17.63 39.31
N ILE A 45 -13.01 17.80 38.39
CA ILE A 45 -13.07 18.91 37.43
C ILE A 45 -14.29 19.75 37.75
N SER A 46 -14.10 21.08 37.79
CA SER A 46 -15.14 22.05 38.09
C SER A 46 -16.24 22.04 37.01
N GLU A 47 -17.50 22.18 37.45
CA GLU A 47 -18.71 22.02 36.62
C GLU A 47 -18.76 23.03 35.45
N ASP A 48 -18.18 24.21 35.65
CA ASP A 48 -17.99 25.26 34.64
C ASP A 48 -17.08 24.83 33.47
N LEU A 49 -16.01 24.07 33.72
CA LEU A 49 -15.14 23.50 32.68
C LEU A 49 -15.83 22.38 31.90
N ALA A 50 -16.71 21.61 32.54
CA ALA A 50 -17.47 20.54 31.89
C ALA A 50 -18.53 21.08 30.92
N MET A 51 -19.13 22.23 31.23
CA MET A 51 -20.18 22.85 30.42
C MET A 51 -19.66 23.64 29.20
N VAL A 52 -18.38 24.05 29.19
CA VAL A 52 -17.75 24.76 28.05
C VAL A 52 -17.44 23.82 26.86
N ALA A 53 -17.49 22.50 27.06
CA ALA A 53 -17.15 21.51 26.04
C ALA A 53 -18.29 21.14 25.07
N GLN A 54 -19.50 21.70 25.23
CA GLN A 54 -20.64 21.44 24.35
C GLN A 54 -20.70 22.50 23.24
N ASP A 55 -20.05 22.22 22.11
CA ASP A 55 -20.47 22.61 20.74
C ASP A 55 -19.31 22.59 19.73
N LYS A 56 -18.68 21.43 19.54
CA LYS A 56 -18.23 21.00 18.21
C LYS A 56 -18.40 19.49 18.13
N PRO A 57 -19.08 18.93 17.11
CA PRO A 57 -18.97 17.52 16.82
C PRO A 57 -17.52 17.28 16.40
N THR A 58 -16.67 16.99 17.38
CA THR A 58 -15.34 16.49 17.11
C THR A 58 -15.59 15.12 16.51
N GLN A 59 -15.49 15.02 15.18
CA GLN A 59 -15.42 13.72 14.53
C GLN A 59 -14.31 12.97 15.26
N GLN A 60 -14.68 12.04 16.12
CA GLN A 60 -13.72 11.12 16.70
C GLN A 60 -13.24 10.30 15.52
N ASN A 61 -12.13 10.73 14.91
CA ASN A 61 -11.38 9.94 13.97
C ASN A 61 -10.92 8.73 14.78
N LEU A 62 -11.75 7.69 14.78
CA LEU A 62 -11.42 6.41 15.36
C LEU A 62 -10.19 5.92 14.61
N PHE A 63 -9.01 6.13 15.18
CA PHE A 63 -7.76 5.67 14.62
C PHE A 63 -7.78 4.14 14.67
N THR A 64 -8.17 3.53 13.56
CA THR A 64 -8.03 2.09 13.37
C THR A 64 -6.71 1.84 12.64
N PRO A 65 -5.98 0.76 12.95
CA PRO A 65 -4.76 0.39 12.22
C PRO A 65 -5.04 -0.05 10.78
N HIS A 66 -6.30 -0.04 10.33
CA HIS A 66 -6.72 -0.46 9.02
C HIS A 66 -6.77 0.74 8.06
N LEU A 67 -5.78 0.83 7.18
CA LEU A 67 -5.73 1.87 6.12
C LEU A 67 -6.81 1.68 5.04
N GLY A 68 -7.30 0.45 4.87
CA GLY A 68 -8.32 0.12 3.87
C GLY A 68 -7.88 0.49 2.44
N LYS A 69 -8.82 1.02 1.66
CA LYS A 69 -8.60 1.50 0.29
C LYS A 69 -8.34 3.02 0.22
N SER A 70 -7.87 3.63 1.30
CA SER A 70 -7.45 5.03 1.31
C SER A 70 -6.17 5.26 0.49
N PHE A 71 -5.81 6.53 0.28
CA PHE A 71 -4.54 6.88 -0.35
C PHE A 71 -3.31 6.42 0.46
N GLU A 72 -3.36 6.54 1.80
CA GLU A 72 -2.28 6.01 2.63
C GLU A 72 -2.17 4.48 2.48
N GLY A 73 -3.31 3.79 2.40
CA GLY A 73 -3.34 2.36 2.06
C GLY A 73 -2.72 2.05 0.70
N PHE A 74 -2.89 2.91 -0.30
CA PHE A 74 -2.26 2.78 -1.61
C PHE A 74 -0.75 2.93 -1.53
N LYS A 75 -0.26 3.99 -0.89
CA LYS A 75 1.18 4.23 -0.69
C LYS A 75 1.84 3.08 0.04
N GLU A 76 1.27 2.65 1.17
CA GLU A 76 1.86 1.60 1.99
C GLU A 76 1.81 0.22 1.30
N ALA A 77 0.73 -0.11 0.59
CA ALA A 77 0.66 -1.35 -0.18
C ALA A 77 1.73 -1.38 -1.30
N LEU A 78 1.93 -0.25 -1.98
CA LEU A 78 2.93 -0.14 -3.04
C LEU A 78 4.35 -0.18 -2.46
N ALA A 79 4.63 0.61 -1.43
CA ALA A 79 5.89 0.57 -0.70
C ALA A 79 6.24 -0.84 -0.19
N PHE A 80 5.26 -1.57 0.33
CA PHE A 80 5.47 -2.94 0.78
C PHE A 80 5.89 -3.86 -0.36
N LYS A 81 5.28 -3.71 -1.55
CA LYS A 81 5.64 -4.48 -2.74
C LYS A 81 7.03 -4.12 -3.29
N GLU A 82 7.42 -2.85 -3.19
CA GLU A 82 8.69 -2.34 -3.70
C GLU A 82 9.87 -2.70 -2.78
N SER A 83 9.75 -2.44 -1.48
CA SER A 83 10.88 -2.50 -0.53
C SER A 83 10.53 -3.12 0.83
N ARG A 84 9.29 -3.59 1.02
CA ARG A 84 8.72 -3.90 2.35
C ARG A 84 8.64 -2.68 3.29
N GLY A 85 8.65 -1.47 2.73
CA GLY A 85 8.57 -0.22 3.50
C GLY A 85 9.92 0.33 3.94
N ASP A 86 11.04 -0.22 3.47
CA ASP A 86 12.39 0.19 3.88
C ASP A 86 12.87 1.43 3.11
N TYR A 87 13.03 2.55 3.83
CA TYR A 87 13.53 3.81 3.27
C TYR A 87 15.02 3.76 2.87
N PHE A 88 15.81 2.85 3.43
CA PHE A 88 17.27 2.90 3.34
C PHE A 88 17.86 1.78 2.49
N THR A 89 17.03 1.12 1.69
CA THR A 89 17.45 0.00 0.84
C THR A 89 17.76 0.43 -0.59
N VAL A 90 18.65 -0.33 -1.24
CA VAL A 90 18.96 -0.20 -2.67
C VAL A 90 18.95 -1.60 -3.27
N ASN A 91 18.19 -1.82 -4.35
CA ASN A 91 18.14 -3.13 -4.99
C ASN A 91 19.34 -3.37 -5.93
N THR A 92 19.41 -4.57 -6.50
CA THR A 92 20.51 -4.99 -7.39
C THR A 92 20.61 -4.18 -8.69
N LEU A 93 19.60 -3.37 -9.02
CA LEU A 93 19.54 -2.51 -10.20
C LEU A 93 19.78 -1.02 -9.84
N GLY A 94 20.06 -0.71 -8.57
CA GLY A 94 20.34 0.66 -8.11
C GLY A 94 19.10 1.52 -7.83
N TYR A 95 17.91 0.93 -7.71
CA TYR A 95 16.70 1.67 -7.32
C TYR A 95 16.69 1.90 -5.81
N LEU A 96 16.29 3.10 -5.40
CA LEU A 96 16.52 3.63 -4.06
C LEU A 96 15.24 3.70 -3.22
N GLY A 97 15.36 3.28 -1.96
CA GLY A 97 14.45 3.58 -0.86
C GLY A 97 13.08 2.88 -0.94
N LYS A 98 12.14 3.43 -0.16
CA LYS A 98 10.84 2.81 0.15
C LYS A 98 10.04 2.48 -1.10
N TYR A 99 10.12 3.34 -2.11
CA TYR A 99 9.37 3.22 -3.36
C TYR A 99 10.23 2.74 -4.52
N GLN A 100 11.50 2.36 -4.29
CA GLN A 100 12.43 1.91 -5.33
C GLN A 100 12.46 2.88 -6.51
N PHE A 101 12.97 4.09 -6.29
CA PHE A 101 13.10 5.10 -7.34
C PHE A 101 14.38 4.93 -8.15
N GLY A 102 14.29 5.07 -9.48
CA GLY A 102 15.47 5.16 -10.34
C GLY A 102 16.07 6.57 -10.36
N SER A 103 17.39 6.68 -10.52
CA SER A 103 18.12 7.96 -10.53
C SER A 103 17.59 8.95 -11.58
N GLU A 104 17.23 8.48 -12.76
CA GLU A 104 16.70 9.33 -13.84
C GLU A 104 15.34 9.93 -13.49
N THR A 105 14.46 9.15 -12.84
CA THR A 105 13.19 9.65 -12.34
C THR A 105 13.40 10.70 -11.26
N LEU A 106 14.35 10.49 -10.34
CA LEU A 106 14.68 11.47 -9.31
C LEU A 106 15.16 12.80 -9.91
N LYS A 107 16.02 12.77 -10.92
CA LYS A 107 16.46 13.98 -11.65
C LYS A 107 15.28 14.74 -12.26
N LEU A 108 14.30 14.03 -12.86
CA LEU A 108 13.10 14.65 -13.42
C LEU A 108 12.24 15.36 -12.35
N LEU A 109 12.30 14.89 -11.11
CA LEU A 109 11.62 15.46 -9.94
C LEU A 109 12.43 16.56 -9.25
N GLY A 110 13.65 16.86 -9.71
CA GLY A 110 14.53 17.89 -9.16
C GLY A 110 15.48 17.40 -8.06
N ILE A 111 15.62 16.08 -7.90
CA ILE A 111 16.50 15.47 -6.91
C ILE A 111 17.74 14.93 -7.63
N TYR A 112 18.88 15.57 -7.41
CA TYR A 112 20.13 15.26 -8.14
C TYR A 112 21.11 14.41 -7.33
N THR A 113 20.91 14.29 -6.02
CA THR A 113 21.83 13.62 -5.10
C THR A 113 21.18 12.35 -4.52
N PRO A 114 21.47 11.14 -5.07
CA PRO A 114 20.82 9.90 -4.63
C PRO A 114 21.05 9.57 -3.15
N ASN A 115 22.23 9.88 -2.60
CA ASN A 115 22.51 9.63 -1.18
C ASN A 115 21.63 10.52 -0.28
N GLN A 116 21.45 11.79 -0.64
CA GLN A 116 20.56 12.70 0.10
C GLN A 116 19.11 12.19 0.05
N PHE A 117 18.70 11.60 -1.08
CA PHE A 117 17.39 10.97 -1.22
C PHE A 117 17.22 9.73 -0.34
N LEU A 118 18.19 8.82 -0.37
CA LEU A 118 18.13 7.57 0.36
C LEU A 118 18.00 7.81 1.87
N TYR A 119 18.72 8.79 2.42
CA TYR A 119 18.71 9.08 3.85
C TYR A 119 17.69 10.14 4.29
N ASN A 120 16.73 10.51 3.44
CA ASN A 120 15.69 11.48 3.77
C ASN A 120 14.29 10.91 3.47
N PRO A 121 13.63 10.26 4.46
CA PRO A 121 12.29 9.68 4.30
C PRO A 121 11.23 10.68 3.82
N GLU A 122 11.25 11.91 4.33
CA GLU A 122 10.32 12.97 3.92
C GLU A 122 10.47 13.29 2.42
N LEU A 123 11.71 13.33 1.94
CA LEU A 123 11.99 13.57 0.52
C LEU A 123 11.48 12.41 -0.36
N GLN A 124 11.52 11.17 0.13
CA GLN A 124 10.97 10.02 -0.59
C GLN A 124 9.44 10.06 -0.69
N GLU A 125 8.75 10.45 0.39
CA GLU A 125 7.29 10.64 0.39
C GLU A 125 6.88 11.77 -0.57
N LYS A 126 7.58 12.91 -0.55
CA LYS A 126 7.34 14.02 -1.51
C LYS A 126 7.60 13.59 -2.96
N ALA A 127 8.67 12.83 -3.21
CA ALA A 127 8.98 12.33 -4.54
C ALA A 127 7.93 11.35 -5.06
N PHE A 128 7.38 10.51 -4.19
CA PHE A 128 6.27 9.62 -4.55
C PHE A 128 5.06 10.39 -5.07
N ILE A 129 4.62 11.40 -4.32
CA ILE A 129 3.49 12.25 -4.70
C ILE A 129 3.78 12.94 -6.03
N ALA A 130 4.90 13.65 -6.15
CA ALA A 130 5.26 14.38 -7.37
C ALA A 130 5.36 13.47 -8.62
N ASN A 131 5.86 12.23 -8.46
CA ASN A 131 5.87 11.24 -9.54
C ASN A 131 4.44 10.80 -9.93
N ALA A 132 3.59 10.55 -8.94
CA ALA A 132 2.20 10.17 -9.17
C ALA A 132 1.41 11.29 -9.88
N GLU A 133 1.62 12.55 -9.50
CA GLU A 133 1.01 13.72 -10.14
C GLU A 133 1.39 13.82 -11.62
N ARG A 134 2.68 13.64 -11.94
CA ARG A 134 3.17 13.59 -13.34
C ARG A 134 2.58 12.44 -14.11
N ASN A 135 2.58 11.24 -13.53
CA ASN A 135 2.02 10.06 -14.17
C ASN A 135 0.53 10.25 -14.46
N LYS A 136 -0.22 10.77 -13.47
CA LYS A 136 -1.64 11.12 -13.62
C LYS A 136 -1.85 12.15 -14.71
N TRP A 137 -1.02 13.20 -14.78
CA TRP A 137 -1.07 14.16 -15.88
C TRP A 137 -0.84 13.50 -17.25
N VAL A 138 0.20 12.67 -17.39
CA VAL A 138 0.54 12.01 -18.66
C VAL A 138 -0.57 11.04 -19.12
N LEU A 139 -1.25 10.40 -18.16
CA LEU A 139 -2.26 9.37 -18.39
C LEU A 139 -3.71 9.87 -18.29
N ARG A 140 -3.96 11.13 -17.96
CA ARG A 140 -5.32 11.70 -17.72
C ARG A 140 -6.37 11.34 -18.77
N LYS A 141 -5.99 11.31 -20.05
CA LYS A 141 -6.88 10.93 -21.16
C LYS A 141 -7.15 9.43 -21.20
N ASP A 142 -6.14 8.64 -20.89
CA ASP A 142 -6.22 7.18 -20.87
C ASP A 142 -7.00 6.70 -19.62
N ILE A 143 -6.80 7.33 -18.45
CA ILE A 143 -7.63 7.11 -17.24
C ILE A 143 -9.10 7.32 -17.58
N LYS A 144 -9.46 8.51 -18.08
CA LYS A 144 -10.86 8.82 -18.48
C LYS A 144 -11.43 7.83 -19.51
N ARG A 145 -10.60 7.30 -20.41
CA ARG A 145 -11.04 6.41 -21.50
C ARG A 145 -11.22 4.95 -21.04
N PHE A 146 -10.43 4.50 -20.08
CA PHE A 146 -10.31 3.07 -19.75
C PHE A 146 -10.75 2.71 -18.34
N GLU A 147 -10.88 3.67 -17.43
CA GLU A 147 -11.39 3.40 -16.09
C GLU A 147 -12.75 2.68 -16.13
N GLY A 148 -12.89 1.66 -15.28
CA GLY A 148 -14.05 0.77 -15.19
C GLY A 148 -14.08 -0.35 -16.23
N LYS A 149 -13.25 -0.33 -17.28
CA LYS A 149 -13.22 -1.38 -18.32
C LYS A 149 -12.49 -2.63 -17.85
N GLN A 150 -12.80 -3.75 -18.49
CA GLN A 150 -12.07 -5.01 -18.35
C GLN A 150 -11.04 -5.12 -19.49
N ILE A 151 -9.76 -5.26 -19.15
CA ILE A 151 -8.68 -5.50 -20.12
C ILE A 151 -7.85 -6.69 -19.62
N SER A 152 -7.68 -7.72 -20.44
CA SER A 152 -6.94 -8.95 -20.09
C SER A 152 -7.35 -9.55 -18.73
N GLY A 153 -8.65 -9.52 -18.43
CA GLY A 153 -9.23 -10.03 -17.18
C GLY A 153 -8.99 -9.16 -15.94
N VAL A 154 -8.57 -7.90 -16.12
CA VAL A 154 -8.35 -6.95 -15.03
C VAL A 154 -9.31 -5.77 -15.19
N LYS A 155 -10.02 -5.42 -14.12
CA LYS A 155 -10.80 -4.18 -14.04
C LYS A 155 -9.84 -3.01 -13.87
N ILE A 156 -9.84 -2.10 -14.83
CA ILE A 156 -8.98 -0.92 -14.86
C ILE A 156 -9.52 0.12 -13.87
N THR A 157 -8.65 0.60 -12.97
CA THR A 157 -8.91 1.71 -12.04
C THR A 157 -7.80 2.73 -12.13
N GLU A 158 -8.07 3.99 -11.72
CA GLU A 158 -7.02 5.02 -11.65
C GLU A 158 -5.82 4.56 -10.80
N SER A 159 -6.06 4.00 -9.61
CA SER A 159 -5.01 3.48 -8.71
C SER A 159 -4.14 2.40 -9.36
N GLY A 160 -4.73 1.44 -10.09
CA GLY A 160 -3.99 0.42 -10.80
C GLY A 160 -3.16 1.00 -11.96
N ILE A 161 -3.69 2.01 -12.67
CA ILE A 161 -2.97 2.74 -13.71
C ILE A 161 -1.75 3.45 -13.13
N LEU A 162 -1.91 4.15 -12.01
CA LEU A 162 -0.83 4.91 -11.36
C LEU A 162 0.26 4.00 -10.81
N ALA A 163 -0.11 2.89 -10.17
CA ALA A 163 0.86 1.89 -9.72
C ALA A 163 1.63 1.27 -10.88
N ALA A 164 0.94 0.89 -11.97
CA ALA A 164 1.63 0.35 -13.14
C ALA A 164 2.53 1.39 -13.83
N ALA A 165 2.20 2.67 -13.74
CA ALA A 165 3.04 3.75 -14.23
C ALA A 165 4.27 3.99 -13.34
N HIS A 166 4.15 3.76 -12.02
CA HIS A 166 5.30 3.75 -11.11
C HIS A 166 6.30 2.66 -11.49
N LEU A 167 5.81 1.44 -11.74
CA LEU A 167 6.64 0.30 -12.15
C LEU A 167 7.33 0.51 -13.50
N ALA A 168 6.53 0.74 -14.55
CA ALA A 168 6.98 0.60 -15.94
C ALA A 168 7.02 1.94 -16.70
N GLY A 169 6.69 3.05 -16.04
CA GLY A 169 6.53 4.34 -16.66
C GLY A 169 5.19 4.50 -17.41
N PRO A 170 4.70 5.74 -17.55
CA PRO A 170 3.39 6.02 -18.14
C PRO A 170 3.32 5.70 -19.64
N GLY A 171 4.47 5.67 -20.34
CA GLY A 171 4.54 5.29 -21.74
C GLY A 171 4.17 3.82 -21.99
N ASN A 172 4.64 2.91 -21.13
CA ASN A 172 4.31 1.48 -21.25
C ASN A 172 2.86 1.20 -20.83
N VAL A 173 2.34 1.93 -19.84
CA VAL A 173 0.92 1.87 -19.48
C VAL A 173 0.02 2.31 -20.64
N LYS A 174 0.39 3.36 -21.39
CA LYS A 174 -0.35 3.74 -22.61
C LYS A 174 -0.39 2.62 -23.64
N LYS A 175 0.75 1.96 -23.88
CA LYS A 175 0.84 0.84 -24.83
C LYS A 175 -0.06 -0.31 -24.38
N PHE A 176 -0.02 -0.67 -23.09
CA PHE A 176 -0.90 -1.70 -22.53
C PHE A 176 -2.38 -1.36 -22.73
N LEU A 177 -2.82 -0.19 -22.27
CA LEU A 177 -4.23 0.22 -22.35
C LEU A 177 -4.74 0.28 -23.80
N ARG A 178 -3.95 0.86 -24.71
CA ARG A 178 -4.37 1.08 -26.11
C ARG A 178 -4.30 -0.16 -26.98
N SER A 179 -3.48 -1.14 -26.59
CA SER A 179 -3.43 -2.46 -27.23
C SER A 179 -4.37 -3.48 -26.59
N TYR A 180 -5.24 -3.04 -25.67
CA TYR A 180 -6.13 -3.91 -24.91
C TYR A 180 -5.37 -5.08 -24.23
N GLY A 181 -4.17 -4.77 -23.72
CA GLY A 181 -3.33 -5.67 -22.94
C GLY A 181 -2.43 -6.60 -23.75
N SER A 182 -2.41 -6.50 -25.08
CA SER A 182 -1.43 -7.22 -25.91
C SER A 182 0.01 -6.81 -25.59
N HIS A 183 0.27 -5.53 -25.33
CA HIS A 183 1.57 -5.07 -24.82
C HIS A 183 1.60 -5.08 -23.29
N ASN A 184 2.28 -6.06 -22.69
CA ASN A 184 2.42 -6.17 -21.23
C ASN A 184 3.90 -6.22 -20.81
N LEU A 185 4.52 -5.06 -20.61
CA LEU A 185 5.92 -4.99 -20.18
C LEU A 185 6.07 -5.49 -18.73
N SER A 186 7.16 -6.22 -18.49
CA SER A 186 7.62 -6.63 -17.16
C SER A 186 8.92 -5.95 -16.77
N ASP A 187 9.11 -5.71 -15.48
CA ASP A 187 10.39 -5.33 -14.91
C ASP A 187 11.38 -6.51 -14.94
N ALA A 188 12.62 -6.25 -14.50
CA ALA A 188 13.67 -7.26 -14.44
C ALA A 188 13.41 -8.38 -13.41
N TYR A 189 12.46 -8.20 -12.49
CA TYR A 189 12.05 -9.19 -11.49
C TYR A 189 10.76 -9.95 -11.88
N GLY A 190 10.24 -9.71 -13.09
CA GLY A 190 9.05 -10.38 -13.62
C GLY A 190 7.71 -9.74 -13.25
N SER A 191 7.68 -8.62 -12.52
CA SER A 191 6.46 -7.88 -12.25
C SER A 191 5.97 -7.19 -13.52
N SER A 192 4.71 -7.39 -13.91
CA SER A 192 4.16 -6.81 -15.15
C SER A 192 3.20 -5.64 -14.92
N VAL A 193 2.99 -4.83 -15.95
CA VAL A 193 1.96 -3.76 -15.97
C VAL A 193 0.60 -4.32 -15.57
N ARG A 194 0.19 -5.45 -16.15
CA ARG A 194 -1.07 -6.14 -15.81
C ARG A 194 -1.11 -6.53 -14.34
N TYR A 195 -0.01 -7.06 -13.79
CA TYR A 195 0.07 -7.45 -12.38
C TYR A 195 -0.13 -6.24 -11.46
N TYR A 196 0.51 -5.09 -11.73
CA TYR A 196 0.33 -3.89 -10.92
C TYR A 196 -1.08 -3.30 -11.06
N MET A 197 -1.65 -3.30 -12.28
CA MET A 197 -3.04 -2.88 -12.48
C MET A 197 -4.03 -3.68 -11.64
N GLN A 198 -3.83 -4.99 -11.55
CA GLN A 198 -4.70 -5.86 -10.78
C GLN A 198 -4.47 -5.70 -9.27
N LYS A 199 -3.21 -5.76 -8.84
CA LYS A 199 -2.84 -5.77 -7.42
C LYS A 199 -3.22 -4.48 -6.70
N PHE A 200 -3.03 -3.34 -7.37
CA PHE A 200 -3.30 -2.02 -6.81
C PHE A 200 -4.64 -1.45 -7.26
N SER A 201 -5.59 -2.33 -7.61
CA SER A 201 -6.93 -1.93 -8.00
C SER A 201 -7.76 -1.44 -6.80
N GLY A 202 -8.59 -0.42 -7.06
CA GLY A 202 -9.67 0.01 -6.16
C GLY A 202 -9.25 0.85 -4.96
N TYR A 203 -8.04 1.40 -4.95
CA TYR A 203 -7.66 2.43 -3.96
C TYR A 203 -8.14 3.82 -4.39
N ASP A 204 -8.44 4.67 -3.41
CA ASP A 204 -8.74 6.08 -3.57
C ASP A 204 -7.45 6.90 -3.80
N THR A 205 -7.36 7.49 -4.98
CA THR A 205 -6.26 8.36 -5.41
C THR A 205 -6.73 9.77 -5.74
N SER A 206 -7.91 10.16 -5.23
CA SER A 206 -8.54 11.47 -5.45
C SER A 206 -7.64 12.65 -5.05
N MET A 207 -6.83 12.48 -4.00
CA MET A 207 -5.90 13.52 -3.54
C MET A 207 -4.73 13.79 -4.47
N ILE A 208 -4.41 12.90 -5.42
CA ILE A 208 -3.36 13.15 -6.40
C ILE A 208 -3.92 14.10 -7.45
N THR A 209 -3.38 15.32 -7.51
CA THR A 209 -3.75 16.30 -8.55
C THR A 209 -2.82 16.16 -9.77
N PRO A 210 -3.33 16.08 -11.00
CA PRO A 210 -2.46 15.90 -12.16
C PRO A 210 -1.67 17.17 -12.48
N ASP A 211 -0.34 17.13 -12.32
CA ASP A 211 0.58 18.23 -12.68
C ASP A 211 1.71 17.75 -13.61
N LYS A 212 1.87 18.44 -14.75
CA LYS A 212 2.91 18.16 -15.75
C LYS A 212 4.33 18.41 -15.22
N LYS A 213 4.49 19.41 -14.35
CA LYS A 213 5.77 19.95 -13.92
C LYS A 213 6.07 19.68 -12.45
N ALA A 214 5.29 18.84 -11.78
CA ALA A 214 5.46 18.53 -10.36
C ALA A 214 6.94 18.23 -10.05
N ARG A 215 7.47 18.88 -9.02
CA ARG A 215 8.84 18.69 -8.55
C ARG A 215 8.79 18.67 -7.04
N VAL A 216 9.80 18.06 -6.44
CA VAL A 216 9.93 18.14 -4.99
C VAL A 216 10.45 19.53 -4.64
N THR A 217 9.61 20.30 -3.94
CA THR A 217 10.04 21.54 -3.31
C THR A 217 10.79 21.18 -2.03
N LEU A 218 12.06 21.57 -1.98
CA LEU A 218 12.92 21.41 -0.81
C LEU A 218 12.53 22.42 0.28
#